data_AF-A0A946QZM8-F1
#
_entry.id   AF-A0A946QZM8-F1
#
_cell.length_a   1.000
_cell.length_b   1.000
_cell.length_c   1.000
_cell.angle_alpha   90.00
_cell.angle_beta   90.00
_cell.angle_gamma   90.00
#
_symmetry.space_group_name_H-M   'P 1'
#
loop_
_entity.id
_entity.type
_entity.pdbx_description
1 polymer ?
#
loop_
_entity_poly.entity_id
_entity_poly.type
_entity_poly.pdbx_seq_one_letter_code
_entity_poly.pdbx_strand_id
1 'polypeptide(L)'
;MNDSQIYSKKNYGTSIILCGIFGPLGIHHFYIGNYLHGIFDLSLLIIGVILLFSVSETQVVLGVILLCLDVLHTIIIFFKLIVENQKDGNGKLIVNRETSSD
;
A
#
# COMPACT_ATOMS: atom_id res chain seq x y z
N MET A 1 7.37 -29.21 -5.31
CA MET A 1 6.80 -28.16 -4.42
C MET A 1 5.63 -27.56 -5.18
N ASN A 2 4.44 -27.42 -4.59
CA ASN A 2 3.30 -26.89 -5.33
C ASN A 2 3.37 -25.35 -5.30
N ASP A 3 3.52 -24.69 -6.45
CA ASP A 3 3.77 -23.24 -6.57
C ASP A 3 2.71 -22.38 -5.84
N SER A 4 1.52 -22.94 -5.66
CA SER A 4 0.40 -22.36 -4.90
C SER A 4 0.66 -22.10 -3.41
N GLN A 5 1.72 -22.67 -2.83
CA GLN A 5 2.11 -22.44 -1.43
C GLN A 5 2.98 -21.19 -1.27
N ILE A 6 3.77 -20.82 -2.29
CA ILE A 6 4.77 -19.74 -2.23
C ILE A 6 4.24 -18.45 -2.88
N TYR A 7 3.49 -18.60 -3.98
CA TYR A 7 3.02 -17.47 -4.80
C TYR A 7 1.53 -17.19 -4.61
N SER A 8 1.19 -15.91 -4.58
CA SER A 8 -0.20 -15.45 -4.47
C SER A 8 -0.95 -15.66 -5.79
N LYS A 9 -2.25 -15.96 -5.70
CA LYS A 9 -3.13 -15.97 -6.88
C LYS A 9 -3.47 -14.56 -7.38
N LYS A 10 -3.15 -13.51 -6.60
CA LYS A 10 -3.45 -12.11 -6.90
C LYS A 10 -2.65 -11.62 -8.11
N ASN A 11 -3.27 -10.76 -8.92
CA ASN A 11 -2.62 -10.23 -10.13
C ASN A 11 -1.64 -9.11 -9.75
N TYR A 12 -0.41 -9.24 -10.23
CA TYR A 12 0.66 -8.27 -10.07
C TYR A 12 0.32 -6.92 -10.70
N GLY A 13 -0.14 -6.91 -11.96
CA GLY A 13 -0.49 -5.67 -12.67
C GLY A 13 -1.63 -4.92 -12.00
N THR A 14 -2.67 -5.65 -11.54
CA THR A 14 -3.77 -5.06 -10.77
C THR A 14 -3.28 -4.43 -9.47
N SER A 15 -2.34 -5.10 -8.78
CA SER A 15 -1.73 -4.61 -7.54
C SER A 15 -0.98 -3.29 -7.75
N ILE A 16 -0.23 -3.16 -8.86
CA ILE A 16 0.47 -1.91 -9.22
C ILE A 16 -0.50 -0.78 -9.55
N ILE A 17 -1.51 -1.04 -10.39
CA ILE A 17 -2.48 -0.01 -10.79
C ILE A 17 -3.25 0.50 -9.57
N LEU A 18 -3.68 -0.41 -8.70
CA LEU A 18 -4.32 -0.06 -7.42
C LEU A 18 -3.40 0.75 -6.51
N CYS A 19 -2.11 0.41 -6.44
CA CYS A 19 -1.14 1.16 -5.65
C CYS A 19 -0.87 2.56 -6.24
N GLY A 20 -0.77 2.69 -7.56
CA GLY A 20 -0.52 3.98 -8.20
C GLY A 20 -1.68 4.97 -8.10
N ILE A 21 -2.92 4.50 -8.24
CA ILE A 21 -4.12 5.38 -8.23
C ILE A 21 -4.69 5.54 -6.81
N PHE A 22 -4.71 4.46 -6.03
CA PHE A 22 -5.37 4.38 -4.73
C PHE A 22 -4.40 4.07 -3.57
N GLY A 23 -3.10 4.28 -3.77
CA GLY A 23 -2.06 4.07 -2.76
C GLY A 23 -2.31 4.83 -1.46
N PRO A 24 -2.49 6.17 -1.50
CA PRO A 24 -2.75 6.97 -0.30
C PRO A 24 -4.10 6.64 0.37
N LEU A 25 -5.01 5.99 -0.34
CA LEU A 25 -6.28 5.52 0.20
C LEU A 25 -6.15 4.14 0.87
N GLY A 26 -5.00 3.47 0.75
CA GLY A 26 -4.75 2.14 1.30
C GLY A 26 -5.45 0.99 0.55
N ILE A 27 -6.16 1.25 -0.56
CA ILE A 27 -6.98 0.24 -1.28
C ILE A 27 -6.13 -0.93 -1.79
N HIS A 28 -4.88 -0.65 -2.16
CA HIS A 28 -3.91 -1.68 -2.51
C HIS A 28 -3.72 -2.71 -1.38
N HIS A 29 -3.56 -2.25 -0.13
CA HIS A 29 -3.37 -3.11 1.03
C HIS A 29 -4.60 -3.96 1.34
N PHE A 30 -5.81 -3.42 1.13
CA PHE A 30 -7.05 -4.18 1.19
C PHE A 30 -7.11 -5.27 0.10
N TYR A 31 -6.70 -4.95 -1.12
CA TYR A 31 -6.71 -5.90 -2.24
C TYR A 31 -5.77 -7.09 -2.01
N ILE A 32 -4.56 -6.84 -1.50
CA ILE A 32 -3.59 -7.90 -1.18
C ILE A 32 -3.94 -8.65 0.11
N GLY A 33 -5.00 -8.25 0.83
CA GLY A 33 -5.46 -8.91 2.06
C GLY A 33 -4.69 -8.50 3.32
N ASN A 34 -3.89 -7.43 3.25
CA ASN A 34 -3.15 -6.88 4.39
C ASN A 34 -3.95 -5.71 5.00
N TYR A 35 -5.10 -6.04 5.59
CA TYR A 35 -6.08 -5.06 6.11
C TYR A 35 -5.50 -4.09 7.15
N LEU A 36 -4.53 -4.54 7.96
CA LEU A 36 -3.90 -3.70 8.97
C LEU A 36 -3.17 -2.49 8.35
N HIS A 37 -2.42 -2.71 7.27
CA HIS A 37 -1.72 -1.62 6.59
C HIS A 37 -2.71 -0.71 5.85
N GLY A 38 -3.75 -1.27 5.24
CA GLY A 38 -4.77 -0.46 4.56
C GLY A 38 -5.54 0.46 5.52
N ILE A 39 -5.85 -0.03 6.73
CA ILE A 39 -6.47 0.80 7.77
C ILE A 39 -5.50 1.88 8.26
N PHE A 40 -4.21 1.56 8.35
CA PHE A 40 -3.19 2.52 8.76
C PHE A 40 -3.05 3.68 7.78
N ASP A 41 -2.93 3.40 6.48
CA ASP A 41 -2.87 4.42 5.42
C ASP A 41 -4.15 5.26 5.39
N LEU A 42 -5.32 4.61 5.45
CA LEU A 42 -6.59 5.32 5.50
C LEU A 42 -6.71 6.22 6.75
N SER A 43 -6.20 5.75 7.90
CA SER A 43 -6.20 6.55 9.14
C SER A 43 -5.26 7.73 9.04
N LEU A 44 -4.06 7.55 8.47
CA LEU A 44 -3.11 8.62 8.22
C LEU A 44 -3.70 9.69 7.30
N LEU A 45 -4.34 9.26 6.21
CA LEU A 45 -5.01 10.15 5.27
C LEU A 45 -6.15 10.93 5.96
N ILE A 46 -7.07 10.25 6.65
CA ILE A 46 -8.23 10.88 7.30
C ILE A 46 -7.77 11.85 8.39
N ILE A 47 -6.87 11.42 9.29
CA ILE A 47 -6.37 12.25 10.39
C ILE A 47 -5.56 13.43 9.84
N GLY A 48 -4.72 13.20 8.83
CA GLY A 48 -3.93 14.23 8.16
C GLY A 48 -4.82 15.30 7.52
N VAL A 49 -5.87 14.89 6.81
CA VAL A 49 -6.86 15.80 6.22
C VAL A 49 -7.63 16.56 7.29
N ILE A 50 -8.11 15.90 8.35
CA ILE A 50 -8.83 16.58 9.45
C ILE A 50 -7.94 17.66 10.10
N LEU A 51 -6.68 17.33 10.35
CA LEU A 51 -5.71 18.25 10.95
C LEU A 51 -5.36 19.44 10.04
N LEU A 52 -5.44 19.29 8.71
CA LEU A 52 -5.27 20.41 7.78
C LEU A 52 -6.38 21.47 7.91
N PHE A 53 -7.59 21.07 8.31
CA PHE A 53 -8.71 22.00 8.53
C PHE A 53 -8.75 22.57 9.94
N SER A 54 -7.80 22.23 10.81
CA SER A 54 -7.69 22.81 12.15
C SER A 54 -7.28 24.27 12.10
N VAL A 55 -7.75 25.06 13.08
CA VAL A 55 -7.44 26.49 13.21
C VAL A 55 -6.03 26.73 13.79
N SER A 56 -5.46 25.74 14.47
CA SER A 56 -4.13 25.84 15.09
C SER A 56 -3.02 25.52 14.09
N GLU A 57 -2.08 26.45 13.90
CA GLU A 57 -0.92 26.28 12.99
C GLU A 57 -0.12 25.00 13.31
N THR A 58 0.09 24.69 14.59
CA THR A 58 0.81 23.48 15.01
C THR A 58 0.11 22.20 14.56
N GLN A 59 -1.22 22.17 14.59
CA GLN A 59 -2.00 21.01 14.15
C GLN A 59 -1.95 20.85 12.64
N VAL A 60 -2.01 21.95 11.89
CA VAL A 60 -1.87 21.95 10.42
C VAL A 60 -0.52 21.39 10.01
N VAL A 61 0.58 21.82 10.67
CA VAL A 61 1.93 21.29 10.40
C VAL A 61 1.99 19.78 10.68
N LEU A 62 1.40 19.29 11.78
CA LEU A 62 1.32 17.85 12.06
C LEU A 62 0.52 17.10 10.99
N GLY A 63 -0.59 17.67 10.50
CA GLY A 63 -1.38 17.13 9.41
C GLY A 63 -0.57 16.97 8.12
N VAL A 64 0.21 17.99 7.75
CA VAL A 64 1.11 17.94 6.59
C VAL A 64 2.16 16.83 6.76
N ILE A 65 2.78 16.72 7.94
CA ILE A 65 3.77 15.66 8.21
C ILE A 65 3.14 14.26 8.07
N LEU A 66 1.94 14.06 8.62
CA LEU A 66 1.23 12.78 8.51
C LEU A 66 0.90 12.42 7.06
N LEU A 67 0.45 13.38 6.25
CA LEU A 67 0.21 13.17 4.81
C LEU A 67 1.50 12.90 4.05
N CYS A 68 2.60 13.57 4.39
CA CYS A 68 3.90 13.27 3.80
C CYS A 68 4.37 11.84 4.13
N LEU A 69 4.13 11.37 5.35
CA LEU A 69 4.44 9.99 5.75
C LEU A 69 3.60 8.97 4.99
N ASP A 70 2.31 9.23 4.79
CA ASP A 70 1.41 8.38 3.99
C ASP A 70 1.86 8.27 2.53
N VAL A 71 2.21 9.40 1.92
CA VAL A 71 2.78 9.43 0.55
C VAL A 71 4.11 8.68 0.50
N LEU A 72 4.99 8.88 1.47
CA LEU A 72 6.26 8.15 1.56
C LEU A 72 6.04 6.64 1.71
N HIS A 73 5.12 6.22 2.57
CA HIS A 73 4.77 4.82 2.76
C HIS A 73 4.29 4.21 1.43
N THR A 74 3.37 4.91 0.75
CA THR A 74 2.86 4.51 -0.57
C THR A 74 3.99 4.33 -1.58
N ILE A 75 4.94 5.28 -1.65
CA ILE A 75 6.09 5.19 -2.57
C ILE A 75 6.98 3.99 -2.25
N ILE A 76 7.29 3.75 -0.97
CA ILE A 76 8.11 2.61 -0.54
C ILE A 76 7.44 1.30 -0.91
N ILE A 77 6.13 1.17 -0.66
CA ILE A 77 5.35 -0.01 -1.01
C ILE A 77 5.30 -0.21 -2.52
N PHE A 78 5.16 0.87 -3.29
CA PHE A 78 5.18 0.85 -4.76
C PHE A 78 6.52 0.32 -5.31
N PHE A 79 7.65 0.81 -4.82
CA PHE A 79 8.96 0.26 -5.20
C PHE A 79 9.10 -1.21 -4.82
N LYS A 80 8.61 -1.60 -3.63
CA LYS A 80 8.65 -2.99 -3.19
C LYS A 80 7.74 -3.90 -4.02
N LEU A 81 6.64 -3.38 -4.60
CA LEU A 81 5.85 -4.09 -5.61
C LEU A 81 6.64 -4.25 -6.90
N ILE A 82 7.32 -3.20 -7.39
CA ILE A 82 8.13 -3.27 -8.60
C ILE A 82 9.23 -4.35 -8.49
N VAL A 83 9.85 -4.46 -7.32
CA VAL A 83 10.87 -5.49 -7.03
C VAL A 83 10.26 -6.87 -6.72
N GLU A 84 8.93 -7.02 -6.86
CA GLU A 84 8.18 -8.27 -6.62
C GLU A 84 8.35 -8.85 -5.21
N ASN A 85 8.78 -8.03 -4.26
CA ASN A 85 9.07 -8.44 -2.89
C ASN A 85 7.88 -8.17 -1.94
N GLN A 86 6.71 -7.88 -2.49
CA GLN A 86 5.49 -7.73 -1.71
C GLN A 86 4.83 -9.05 -1.41
N LYS A 87 4.41 -9.17 -0.15
CA LYS A 87 3.68 -10.32 0.37
C LYS A 87 2.20 -9.95 0.53
N ASP A 88 1.34 -10.87 0.17
CA ASP A 88 -0.09 -10.78 0.46
C ASP A 88 -0.37 -11.00 1.97
N GLY A 89 -1.63 -10.83 2.38
CA GLY A 89 -2.06 -11.03 3.76
C GLY A 89 -1.87 -12.46 4.30
N ASN A 90 -1.59 -13.44 3.44
CA ASN A 90 -1.27 -14.80 3.81
C ASN A 90 0.24 -15.09 3.77
N GLY A 91 1.07 -14.05 3.57
CA GLY A 91 2.52 -14.16 3.50
C GLY A 91 3.07 -14.66 2.16
N LYS A 92 2.24 -14.79 1.11
CA LYS A 92 2.64 -15.28 -0.21
C LYS A 92 3.12 -14.15 -1.11
N LEU A 93 4.14 -14.39 -1.91
CA LEU A 93 4.71 -13.37 -2.79
C LEU A 93 3.80 -13.07 -3.99
N ILE A 94 3.65 -11.80 -4.32
CA ILE A 94 2.95 -11.34 -5.51
C ILE A 94 4.00 -11.09 -6.60
N VAL A 95 4.13 -12.04 -7.52
CA VAL A 95 5.11 -12.00 -8.63
C VAL A 95 4.39 -11.99 -9.96
N ASN A 96 5.03 -11.44 -11.00
CA ASN A 96 4.54 -11.56 -12.36
C ASN A 96 4.70 -13.01 -12.86
N ARG A 97 3.59 -13.69 -13.18
CA ARG A 97 3.63 -15.07 -13.69
C ARG A 97 4.09 -15.20 -15.14
N GLU A 98 4.15 -14.09 -15.89
CA GLU A 98 4.69 -14.11 -17.26
C GLU A 98 6.21 -14.30 -17.28
N THR A 99 6.92 -13.89 -16.22
CA THR A 99 8.39 -14.01 -16.10
C THR A 99 8.84 -15.19 -15.25
N SER A 100 7.91 -15.96 -14.66
CA SER A 100 8.22 -17.12 -13.80
C SER A 100 8.01 -18.48 -14.49
N SER A 101 7.84 -18.49 -15.81
CA SER A 101 7.65 -19.69 -16.63
C SER A 101 8.91 -20.11 -17.41
N ASP A 102 10.05 -19.46 -17.14
CA ASP A 102 11.37 -19.77 -17.68
C ASP A 102 12.23 -20.54 -16.66
#